data_AF-A0A0R0K178-F1
#
_entry.id   AF-A0A0R0K178-F1
#
_cell.length_a   1.000
_cell.length_b   1.000
_cell.length_c   1.000
_cell.angle_alpha   90.00
_cell.angle_beta   90.00
_cell.angle_gamma   90.00
#
_symmetry.space_group_name_H-M   'P 1'
#
loop_
_entity.id
_entity.type
_entity.pdbx_description
1 polymer ?
#
loop_
_entity_poly.entity_id
_entity_poly.type
_entity_poly.pdbx_seq_one_letter_code
_entity_poly.pdbx_strand_id
1 'polypeptide(L)'
;MVAQKFVVDLNKPLVFQVGHLGEAYDDWVHDPIVSKEGPRFFQSGFLELFTRTAWWVIPTVWVPVASWFISNSVKSGLPSLDVALLVFLGIFVWTLAEYTLHRFLFHVKTKSYWGNTLHYLLHGCHHKHPMDSYRLVFPPVAAAILALPTLMRRLMVDIVCTTNCKCIGNWNTISLFFSLTTKITHVRRGKSYYLDKIIVNE
;
A
#
# COMPACT_ATOMS: atom_id res chain seq x y z
N MET A 1 9.14 -38.49 12.08
CA MET A 1 7.80 -37.96 12.43
C MET A 1 7.45 -36.91 11.40
N VAL A 2 6.46 -37.14 10.55
CA VAL A 2 6.00 -36.12 9.58
C VAL A 2 5.33 -35.03 10.41
N ALA A 3 5.92 -33.84 10.47
CA ALA A 3 5.31 -32.71 11.16
C ALA A 3 3.91 -32.47 10.55
N GLN A 4 2.88 -32.47 11.39
CA GLN A 4 1.51 -32.17 10.96
C GLN A 4 1.50 -30.79 10.31
N LYS A 5 0.96 -30.69 9.09
CA LYS A 5 0.87 -29.42 8.35
C LYS A 5 -0.09 -28.50 9.10
N PHE A 6 0.35 -27.31 9.47
CA PHE A 6 -0.51 -26.33 10.15
C PHE A 6 -1.69 -25.95 9.26
N VAL A 7 -2.90 -25.94 9.84
CA VAL A 7 -4.14 -25.59 9.16
C VAL A 7 -4.66 -24.27 9.72
N VAL A 8 -4.94 -23.32 8.84
CA VAL A 8 -5.49 -22.00 9.21
C VAL A 8 -6.98 -22.11 9.51
N ASP A 9 -7.39 -21.61 10.66
CA ASP A 9 -8.79 -21.50 11.07
C ASP A 9 -9.33 -20.11 10.67
N LEU A 10 -10.15 -20.08 9.61
CA LEU A 10 -10.74 -18.84 9.06
C LEU A 10 -11.75 -18.17 10.00
N ASN A 11 -12.25 -18.88 11.02
CA ASN A 11 -13.16 -18.31 12.02
C ASN A 11 -12.40 -17.57 13.13
N LYS A 12 -11.07 -17.64 13.13
CA LYS A 12 -10.19 -16.98 14.10
C LYS A 12 -9.35 -15.89 13.42
N PRO A 13 -8.82 -14.93 14.20
CA PRO A 13 -7.96 -13.89 13.66
C PRO A 13 -6.72 -14.42 12.96
N LEU A 14 -6.47 -13.97 11.73
CA LEU A 14 -5.52 -14.61 10.83
C LEU A 14 -4.06 -14.19 10.99
N VAL A 15 -3.80 -12.96 11.45
CA VAL A 15 -2.45 -12.34 11.37
C VAL A 15 -1.38 -13.20 12.05
N PHE A 16 -1.66 -13.75 13.23
CA PHE A 16 -0.70 -14.59 13.95
C PHE A 16 -0.78 -16.07 13.59
N GLN A 17 -1.78 -16.50 12.81
CA GLN A 17 -1.89 -17.87 12.31
C GLN A 17 -1.00 -18.10 11.08
N VAL A 18 -1.02 -17.17 10.13
CA VAL A 18 -0.34 -17.31 8.82
C VAL A 18 1.18 -17.49 8.93
N GLY A 19 1.79 -16.97 9.99
CA GLY A 19 3.21 -17.20 10.27
C GLY A 19 3.57 -18.68 10.44
N HIS A 20 2.66 -19.50 10.96
CA HIS A 20 2.89 -20.94 11.20
C HIS A 20 2.86 -21.79 9.93
N LEU A 21 2.42 -21.25 8.79
CA LEU A 21 2.38 -21.97 7.51
C LEU A 21 3.79 -22.29 6.96
N GLY A 22 4.82 -21.55 7.39
CA GLY A 22 6.20 -21.76 6.96
C GLY A 22 6.32 -21.70 5.43
N GLU A 23 6.82 -22.77 4.82
CA GLU A 23 7.00 -22.88 3.37
C GLU A 23 5.68 -22.98 2.59
N ALA A 24 4.60 -23.47 3.22
CA ALA A 24 3.30 -23.63 2.56
C ALA A 24 2.54 -22.29 2.39
N TYR A 25 3.10 -21.19 2.93
CA TYR A 25 2.46 -19.88 2.90
C TYR A 25 2.30 -19.30 1.51
N ASP A 26 3.33 -19.41 0.65
CA ASP A 26 3.33 -18.83 -0.70
C ASP A 26 2.19 -19.42 -1.54
N ASP A 27 2.02 -20.74 -1.53
CA ASP A 27 0.92 -21.40 -2.24
C ASP A 27 -0.44 -21.05 -1.60
N TRP A 28 -0.52 -21.05 -0.26
CA TRP A 28 -1.75 -20.80 0.46
C TRP A 28 -2.28 -19.37 0.24
N VAL A 29 -1.41 -18.36 0.20
CA VAL A 29 -1.80 -16.95 0.09
C VAL A 29 -2.26 -16.57 -1.32
N HIS A 30 -1.75 -17.27 -2.34
CA HIS A 30 -2.12 -17.07 -3.74
C HIS A 30 -3.29 -17.97 -4.19
N ASP A 31 -3.86 -18.76 -3.29
CA ASP A 31 -5.10 -19.52 -3.49
C ASP A 31 -6.31 -18.70 -3.00
N PRO A 32 -7.03 -18.00 -3.87
CA PRO A 32 -7.96 -16.94 -3.48
C PRO A 32 -9.31 -17.47 -2.98
N ILE A 33 -9.83 -16.83 -1.92
CA ILE A 33 -11.17 -17.05 -1.40
C ILE A 33 -12.08 -15.91 -1.89
N VAL A 34 -12.99 -16.23 -2.80
CA VAL A 34 -13.92 -15.26 -3.38
C VAL A 34 -15.13 -15.07 -2.45
N SER A 35 -14.99 -14.14 -1.49
CA SER A 35 -16.09 -13.70 -0.62
C SER A 35 -16.09 -12.19 -0.47
N LYS A 36 -17.29 -11.60 -0.36
CA LYS A 36 -17.45 -10.16 -0.04
C LYS A 36 -17.10 -9.86 1.42
N GLU A 37 -17.22 -10.86 2.29
CA GLU A 37 -16.87 -10.75 3.69
C GLU A 37 -15.37 -11.02 3.86
N GLY A 38 -14.66 -10.03 4.43
CA GLY A 38 -13.25 -10.14 4.75
C GLY A 38 -13.02 -10.91 6.05
N PRO A 39 -11.88 -11.60 6.21
CA PRO A 39 -11.54 -12.28 7.45
C PRO A 39 -11.29 -11.28 8.59
N ARG A 40 -11.22 -11.75 9.83
CA ARG A 40 -10.73 -10.94 10.94
C ARG A 40 -9.21 -11.01 11.05
N PHE A 41 -8.54 -9.88 11.26
CA PHE A 41 -7.07 -9.84 11.39
C PHE A 41 -6.63 -10.03 12.84
N PHE A 42 -7.26 -9.30 13.76
CA PHE A 42 -6.91 -9.26 15.19
C PHE A 42 -8.10 -9.59 16.09
N GLN A 43 -7.82 -10.17 17.26
CA GLN A 43 -8.85 -10.34 18.29
C GLN A 43 -9.38 -8.99 18.78
N SER A 44 -8.49 -8.01 18.96
CA SER A 44 -8.85 -6.66 19.41
C SER A 44 -9.57 -5.87 18.30
N GLY A 45 -10.77 -5.36 18.61
CA GLY A 45 -11.49 -4.46 17.72
C GLY A 45 -10.76 -3.15 17.46
N PHE A 46 -9.92 -2.71 18.41
CA PHE A 46 -9.09 -1.52 18.25
C PHE A 46 -8.00 -1.72 17.18
N LEU A 47 -7.29 -2.85 17.20
CA LEU A 47 -6.30 -3.16 16.15
C LEU A 47 -6.97 -3.40 14.80
N GLU A 48 -8.14 -4.04 14.80
CA GLU A 48 -8.92 -4.31 13.59
C GLU A 48 -9.30 -3.01 12.85
N LEU A 49 -9.61 -1.93 13.59
CA LEU A 49 -9.94 -0.62 13.03
C LEU A 49 -8.84 -0.11 12.09
N PHE A 50 -7.57 -0.27 12.46
CA PHE A 50 -6.43 0.20 11.64
C PHE A 50 -6.17 -0.66 10.39
N THR A 51 -6.79 -1.83 10.29
CA THR A 51 -6.66 -2.71 9.11
C THR A 51 -7.71 -2.44 8.05
N ARG A 52 -8.80 -1.72 8.39
CA ARG A 52 -9.95 -1.51 7.51
C ARG A 52 -9.95 -0.08 7.00
N THR A 53 -9.59 0.10 5.73
CA THR A 53 -9.54 1.39 5.06
C THR A 53 -10.57 1.43 3.94
N ALA A 54 -11.63 2.23 4.11
CA ALA A 54 -12.56 2.46 3.03
C ALA A 54 -11.89 3.24 1.90
N TRP A 55 -12.27 2.93 0.67
CA TRP A 55 -11.63 3.52 -0.51
C TRP A 55 -11.62 5.05 -0.58
N TRP A 56 -12.67 5.70 -0.06
CA TRP A 56 -12.83 7.15 -0.11
C TRP A 56 -11.88 7.84 0.87
N VAL A 57 -11.33 7.11 1.85
CA VAL A 57 -10.33 7.65 2.80
C VAL A 57 -9.10 8.16 2.05
N ILE A 58 -8.69 7.47 0.98
CA ILE A 58 -7.51 7.85 0.20
C ILE A 58 -7.67 9.26 -0.42
N PRO A 59 -8.67 9.55 -1.28
CA PRO A 59 -8.84 10.91 -1.81
C PRO A 59 -9.06 11.92 -0.70
N THR A 60 -9.87 11.60 0.32
CA THR A 60 -10.16 12.53 1.42
C THR A 60 -8.92 12.96 2.18
N VAL A 61 -7.95 12.06 2.38
CA VAL A 61 -6.69 12.38 3.08
C VAL A 61 -5.69 13.04 2.12
N TRP A 62 -5.44 12.43 0.97
CA TRP A 62 -4.28 12.80 0.15
C TRP A 62 -4.54 13.94 -0.83
N VAL A 63 -5.78 14.16 -1.28
CA VAL A 63 -6.08 15.30 -2.17
C VAL A 63 -5.86 16.63 -1.45
N PRO A 64 -6.40 16.88 -0.23
CA PRO A 64 -6.12 18.13 0.48
C PRO A 64 -4.64 18.36 0.77
N VAL A 65 -3.90 17.29 1.11
CA VAL A 65 -2.45 17.35 1.34
C VAL A 65 -1.74 17.79 0.06
N ALA A 66 -2.00 17.13 -1.07
CA ALA A 66 -1.40 17.50 -2.36
C ALA A 66 -1.77 18.93 -2.77
N SER A 67 -3.05 19.31 -2.64
CA SER A 67 -3.51 20.68 -2.93
C SER A 67 -2.82 21.73 -2.07
N TRP A 68 -2.59 21.44 -0.79
CA TRP A 68 -1.88 22.35 0.11
C TRP A 68 -0.42 22.55 -0.33
N PHE A 69 0.30 21.48 -0.65
CA PHE A 69 1.68 21.58 -1.15
C PHE A 69 1.77 22.36 -2.46
N ILE A 70 0.91 22.04 -3.44
CA ILE A 70 0.85 22.77 -4.73
C ILE A 70 0.58 24.26 -4.49
N SER A 71 -0.40 24.58 -3.64
CA SER A 71 -0.75 25.96 -3.31
C SER A 71 0.41 26.70 -2.63
N ASN A 72 1.12 26.02 -1.72
CA ASN A 72 2.27 26.60 -1.03
C ASN A 72 3.44 26.88 -1.98
N SER A 73 3.67 25.99 -2.96
CA SER A 73 4.70 26.18 -3.98
C SER A 73 4.44 27.42 -4.83
N VAL A 74 3.20 27.62 -5.29
CA VAL A 74 2.82 28.83 -6.04
C VAL A 74 2.95 30.09 -5.18
N LYS A 75 2.46 30.06 -3.92
CA LYS A 75 2.58 31.19 -2.99
C LYS A 75 4.03 31.57 -2.66
N SER A 76 4.94 30.60 -2.75
CA SER A 76 6.37 30.81 -2.52
C SER A 76 7.09 31.39 -3.75
N GLY A 77 6.37 31.71 -4.83
CA GLY A 77 6.93 32.37 -6.02
C GLY A 77 7.45 31.42 -7.11
N LEU A 78 7.19 30.11 -7.02
CA LEU A 78 7.52 29.19 -8.11
C LEU A 78 6.64 29.47 -9.34
N PRO A 79 7.23 29.55 -10.55
CA PRO A 79 6.46 29.66 -11.79
C PRO A 79 5.46 28.50 -11.93
N SER A 80 4.27 28.79 -12.43
CA SER A 80 3.20 27.79 -12.59
C SER A 80 3.60 26.62 -13.50
N LEU A 81 4.42 26.89 -14.52
CA LEU A 81 4.98 25.87 -15.40
C LEU A 81 5.90 24.91 -14.63
N ASP A 82 6.78 25.43 -13.78
CA ASP A 82 7.69 24.62 -12.97
C ASP A 82 6.90 23.76 -11.98
N VAL A 83 5.88 24.32 -11.34
CA VAL A 83 4.98 23.55 -10.46
C VAL A 83 4.30 22.42 -11.22
N ALA A 84 3.80 22.68 -12.43
CA ALA A 84 3.19 21.63 -13.27
C ALA A 84 4.19 20.53 -13.64
N LEU A 85 5.41 20.90 -14.06
CA LEU A 85 6.47 19.95 -14.39
C LEU A 85 6.87 19.09 -13.18
N LEU A 86 6.97 19.67 -11.98
CA LEU A 86 7.25 18.94 -10.75
C LEU A 86 6.12 17.95 -10.40
N VAL A 87 4.85 18.34 -10.61
CA VAL A 87 3.70 17.42 -10.45
C VAL A 87 3.78 16.26 -11.43
N PHE A 88 4.04 16.51 -12.72
CA PHE A 88 4.20 15.46 -13.72
C PHE A 88 5.37 14.52 -13.42
N LEU A 89 6.52 15.07 -13.03
CA LEU A 89 7.67 14.29 -12.60
C LEU A 89 7.33 13.44 -11.37
N GLY A 90 6.59 14.00 -10.41
CA GLY A 90 6.11 13.27 -9.24
C GLY A 90 5.23 12.08 -9.60
N ILE A 91 4.30 12.25 -10.55
CA ILE A 91 3.47 11.15 -11.07
C ILE A 91 4.35 10.07 -11.73
N PHE A 92 5.33 10.47 -12.54
CA PHE A 92 6.23 9.53 -13.21
C PHE A 92 7.11 8.75 -12.22
N VAL A 93 7.69 9.42 -11.22
CA VAL A 93 8.45 8.77 -10.16
C VAL A 93 7.55 7.83 -9.35
N TRP A 94 6.30 8.22 -9.10
CA TRP A 94 5.33 7.36 -8.43
C TRP A 94 5.05 6.07 -9.22
N THR A 95 4.84 6.13 -10.54
CA THR A 95 4.57 4.90 -11.31
C THR A 95 5.75 3.93 -11.27
N LEU A 96 6.99 4.44 -11.28
CA LEU A 96 8.19 3.62 -11.10
C LEU A 96 8.30 3.04 -9.68
N ALA A 97 7.99 3.85 -8.66
CA ALA A 97 7.98 3.40 -7.26
C ALA A 97 6.90 2.35 -7.02
N GLU A 98 5.69 2.56 -7.53
CA GLU A 98 4.56 1.61 -7.48
C GLU A 98 4.97 0.27 -8.09
N TYR A 99 5.58 0.29 -9.28
CA TYR A 99 6.07 -0.92 -9.93
C TYR A 99 7.13 -1.64 -9.09
N THR A 100 8.12 -0.92 -8.58
CA THR A 100 9.21 -1.48 -7.77
C THR A 100 8.69 -2.08 -6.47
N LEU A 101 7.86 -1.34 -5.74
CA LEU A 101 7.26 -1.81 -4.48
C LEU A 101 6.36 -3.01 -4.73
N HIS A 102 5.50 -2.96 -5.75
CA HIS A 102 4.62 -4.07 -6.05
C HIS A 102 5.42 -5.32 -6.43
N ARG A 103 6.40 -5.20 -7.33
CA ARG A 103 7.17 -6.35 -7.83
C ARG A 103 8.11 -6.96 -6.78
N PHE A 104 8.83 -6.13 -6.01
CA PHE A 104 9.93 -6.62 -5.17
C PHE A 104 9.59 -6.67 -3.68
N LEU A 105 8.70 -5.81 -3.18
CA LEU A 105 8.30 -5.80 -1.76
C LEU A 105 6.98 -6.54 -1.55
N PHE A 106 5.96 -6.27 -2.36
CA PHE A 106 4.61 -6.83 -2.16
C PHE A 106 4.46 -8.25 -2.70
N HIS A 107 5.36 -8.72 -3.57
CA HIS A 107 5.40 -10.11 -4.05
C HIS A 107 6.66 -10.86 -3.58
N VAL A 108 7.19 -10.46 -2.42
CA VAL A 108 8.34 -11.13 -1.82
C VAL A 108 7.94 -12.53 -1.32
N LYS A 109 8.74 -13.54 -1.66
CA LYS A 109 8.56 -14.90 -1.14
C LYS A 109 9.20 -15.01 0.24
N THR A 110 8.41 -15.44 1.22
CA THR A 110 8.86 -15.61 2.61
C THR A 110 8.52 -17.00 3.11
N LYS A 111 9.30 -17.48 4.08
CA LYS A 111 9.09 -18.77 4.76
C LYS A 111 9.14 -18.65 6.29
N SER A 112 9.58 -17.50 6.80
CA SER A 112 9.70 -17.26 8.24
C SER A 112 8.37 -16.79 8.82
N TYR A 113 8.15 -17.07 10.10
CA TYR A 113 6.93 -16.68 10.80
C TYR A 113 6.60 -15.19 10.62
N TRP A 114 7.57 -14.32 10.92
CA TRP A 114 7.40 -12.88 10.82
C TRP A 114 7.39 -12.38 9.37
N GLY A 115 8.13 -13.03 8.47
CA GLY A 115 8.09 -12.70 7.04
C GLY A 115 6.70 -12.94 6.45
N ASN A 116 6.11 -14.10 6.71
CA ASN A 116 4.78 -14.46 6.25
C ASN A 116 3.72 -13.52 6.84
N THR A 117 3.82 -13.23 8.14
CA THR A 117 2.92 -12.30 8.83
C THR A 117 2.97 -10.89 8.23
N LEU A 118 4.18 -10.37 7.99
CA LEU A 118 4.37 -9.04 7.40
C LEU A 118 3.90 -9.01 5.94
N HIS A 119 4.24 -10.02 5.14
CA HIS A 119 3.76 -10.13 3.76
C HIS A 119 2.22 -10.14 3.73
N TYR A 120 1.57 -10.90 4.62
CA TYR A 120 0.12 -10.99 4.69
C TYR A 120 -0.54 -9.64 4.97
N LEU A 121 0.01 -8.86 5.91
CA LEU A 121 -0.45 -7.52 6.26
C LEU A 121 -0.23 -6.50 5.14
N LEU A 122 0.87 -6.60 4.39
CA LEU A 122 1.22 -5.66 3.32
C LEU A 122 0.46 -5.93 2.02
N HIS A 123 0.36 -7.18 1.60
CA HIS A 123 -0.21 -7.54 0.30
C HIS A 123 -0.82 -8.95 0.23
N GLY A 124 -0.39 -9.90 1.06
CA GLY A 124 -0.89 -11.28 0.99
C GLY A 124 -2.40 -11.41 1.23
N CYS A 125 -2.98 -10.61 2.13
CA CYS A 125 -4.44 -10.61 2.29
C CYS A 125 -5.18 -10.19 1.02
N HIS A 126 -4.58 -9.31 0.22
CA HIS A 126 -5.19 -8.86 -1.01
C HIS A 126 -5.25 -9.99 -2.07
N HIS A 127 -4.21 -10.83 -2.14
CA HIS A 127 -4.24 -12.05 -2.95
C HIS A 127 -5.24 -13.07 -2.44
N LYS A 128 -5.26 -13.30 -1.12
CA LYS A 128 -6.12 -14.31 -0.49
C LYS A 128 -7.59 -13.93 -0.48
N HIS A 129 -7.91 -12.65 -0.30
CA HIS A 129 -9.28 -12.11 -0.20
C HIS A 129 -9.47 -10.92 -1.17
N PRO A 130 -9.50 -11.18 -2.49
CA PRO A 130 -9.48 -10.12 -3.50
C PRO A 130 -10.75 -9.24 -3.53
N MET A 131 -11.83 -9.66 -2.85
CA MET A 131 -13.12 -8.97 -2.83
C MET A 131 -13.40 -8.23 -1.52
N ASP A 132 -12.48 -8.24 -0.54
CA ASP A 132 -12.59 -7.45 0.69
C ASP A 132 -12.35 -5.96 0.42
N SER A 133 -13.44 -5.21 0.21
CA SER A 133 -13.41 -3.80 -0.16
C SER A 133 -12.70 -2.86 0.83
N TYR A 134 -12.53 -3.27 2.09
CA TYR A 134 -11.85 -2.47 3.13
C TYR A 134 -10.35 -2.71 3.18
N ARG A 135 -9.83 -3.72 2.47
CA ARG A 135 -8.40 -4.07 2.47
C ARG A 135 -7.78 -4.06 1.06
N LEU A 136 -8.44 -3.38 0.13
CA LEU A 136 -7.93 -3.16 -1.23
C LEU A 136 -6.94 -1.99 -1.32
N VAL A 137 -7.14 -0.96 -0.49
CA VAL A 137 -6.32 0.25 -0.51
C VAL A 137 -5.33 0.20 0.64
N PHE A 138 -4.15 0.78 0.42
CA PHE A 138 -3.12 0.81 1.44
C PHE A 138 -3.50 1.82 2.55
N PRO A 139 -3.56 1.41 3.84
CA PRO A 139 -3.96 2.30 4.93
C PRO A 139 -3.06 3.55 5.00
N PRO A 140 -3.61 4.77 5.20
CA PRO A 140 -2.81 6.01 5.22
C PRO A 140 -1.66 5.99 6.25
N VAL A 141 -1.87 5.38 7.42
CA VAL A 141 -0.85 5.26 8.45
C VAL A 141 0.31 4.39 7.98
N ALA A 142 0.01 3.23 7.38
CA ALA A 142 1.03 2.35 6.81
C ALA A 142 1.75 3.03 5.63
N ALA A 143 1.01 3.76 4.79
CA ALA A 143 1.56 4.55 3.68
C ALA A 143 2.56 5.60 4.19
N ALA A 144 2.19 6.34 5.24
CA ALA A 144 3.04 7.34 5.85
C ALA A 144 4.34 6.71 6.38
N ILE A 145 4.28 5.58 7.08
CA ILE A 145 5.47 4.87 7.59
C ILE A 145 6.42 4.47 6.45
N LEU A 146 5.91 3.92 5.35
CA LEU A 146 6.73 3.58 4.19
C LEU A 146 7.31 4.83 3.50
N ALA A 147 6.64 5.98 3.63
CA ALA A 147 7.10 7.26 3.11
C ALA A 147 8.10 7.99 4.02
N LEU A 148 8.22 7.62 5.30
CA LEU A 148 9.09 8.31 6.26
C LEU A 148 10.58 8.30 5.88
N PRO A 149 11.18 7.19 5.40
CA PRO A 149 12.61 7.19 5.04
C PRO A 149 12.95 8.15 3.90
N THR A 150 12.03 8.40 2.97
CA THR A 150 12.22 9.37 1.88
C THR A 150 11.94 10.80 2.35
N LEU A 151 10.96 11.00 3.23
CA LEU A 151 10.64 12.29 3.86
C LEU A 151 11.72 12.78 4.83
N MET A 152 12.28 11.90 5.65
CA MET A 152 13.32 12.24 6.65
C MET A 152 14.67 12.53 6.01
N ARG A 153 15.06 11.81 4.96
CA ARG A 153 16.26 12.13 4.17
C ARG A 153 16.16 13.52 3.54
N ARG A 154 14.97 13.93 3.10
CA ARG A 154 14.67 15.24 2.51
C ARG A 154 14.82 16.36 3.53
N LEU A 155 14.17 16.23 4.69
CA LEU A 155 14.29 17.17 5.83
C LEU A 155 15.75 17.40 6.28
N MET A 156 16.59 16.36 6.28
CA MET A 156 18.01 16.53 6.64
C MET A 156 18.84 17.24 5.57
N VAL A 157 18.56 17.00 4.28
CA VAL A 157 19.23 17.73 3.18
C VAL A 157 18.81 19.21 3.17
N ASP A 158 17.55 19.50 3.52
CA ASP A 158 17.03 20.86 3.64
C ASP A 158 17.66 21.63 4.83
N ILE A 159 17.95 20.95 5.95
CA ILE A 159 18.68 21.55 7.09
C ILE A 159 20.17 21.81 6.75
N VAL A 160 20.80 20.96 5.93
CA VAL A 160 22.21 21.14 5.55
C VAL A 160 22.37 22.21 4.47
N CYS A 161 21.43 22.33 3.51
CA CYS A 161 21.50 23.32 2.43
C CYS A 161 21.06 24.74 2.80
N THR A 162 20.39 24.94 3.93
CA THR A 162 19.92 26.27 4.39
C THR A 162 21.04 27.20 4.84
N THR A 163 22.29 26.74 4.92
CA THR A 163 23.41 27.59 5.36
C THR A 163 24.13 28.36 4.26
N ASN A 164 23.96 28.06 2.95
CA ASN A 164 24.93 28.57 1.96
C ASN A 164 24.48 28.95 0.54
N CYS A 165 23.20 29.12 0.21
CA CYS A 165 22.86 29.80 -1.07
C CYS A 165 21.44 30.37 -1.13
N LYS A 166 21.34 31.70 -1.29
CA LYS A 166 20.11 32.47 -1.54
C LYS A 166 19.44 32.19 -2.90
N CYS A 167 19.87 31.16 -3.65
CA CYS A 167 19.38 30.86 -5.00
C CYS A 167 18.83 29.44 -5.18
N ILE A 168 18.67 28.65 -4.11
CA ILE A 168 17.98 27.36 -4.17
C ILE A 168 16.62 27.53 -3.51
N GLY A 169 15.79 28.36 -4.16
CA GLY A 169 14.41 28.54 -3.79
C GLY A 169 13.65 27.23 -4.00
N ASN A 170 13.42 26.53 -2.90
CA ASN A 170 12.16 25.81 -2.67
C ASN A 170 11.92 24.58 -3.55
N TRP A 171 12.73 23.52 -3.38
CA TRP A 171 12.45 22.16 -3.89
C TRP A 171 11.31 21.45 -3.13
N ASN A 172 10.31 22.19 -2.64
CA ASN A 172 9.26 21.73 -1.73
C ASN A 172 8.12 20.94 -2.41
N THR A 173 8.22 20.56 -3.69
CA THR A 173 7.06 20.08 -4.47
C THR A 173 7.16 18.67 -5.05
N ILE A 174 8.00 17.80 -4.51
CA ILE A 174 7.96 16.38 -4.93
C ILE A 174 8.06 15.52 -3.69
N SER A 175 6.92 15.15 -3.13
CA SER A 175 6.64 13.85 -2.55
C SER A 175 5.40 14.01 -1.71
N LEU A 176 4.25 13.62 -2.28
CA LEU A 176 3.09 13.08 -1.57
C LEU A 176 1.99 12.79 -2.60
N PHE A 177 2.23 11.77 -3.41
CA PHE A 177 1.17 11.12 -4.18
C PHE A 177 1.09 9.68 -3.70
N PHE A 178 0.29 9.46 -2.66
CA PHE A 178 -0.10 8.11 -2.26
C PHE A 178 -1.50 7.80 -2.80
N SER A 179 -1.50 6.95 -3.85
CA SER A 179 -2.47 5.89 -4.14
C SER A 179 -3.93 6.24 -4.48
N LEU A 180 -4.20 7.02 -5.54
CA LEU A 180 -5.55 7.04 -6.15
C LEU A 180 -5.79 5.90 -7.19
N THR A 181 -4.73 5.21 -7.62
CA THR A 181 -4.75 4.29 -8.77
C THR A 181 -5.19 2.87 -8.44
N THR A 182 -5.05 2.40 -7.20
CA THR A 182 -5.18 0.98 -6.85
C THR A 182 -6.62 0.46 -6.91
N LYS A 183 -7.64 1.29 -6.65
CA LYS A 183 -9.04 0.81 -6.66
C LYS A 183 -9.64 0.64 -8.06
N ILE A 184 -9.30 1.52 -9.00
CA ILE A 184 -9.94 1.55 -10.33
C ILE A 184 -9.51 0.33 -11.17
N THR A 185 -8.25 -0.10 -11.03
CA THR A 185 -7.72 -1.28 -11.74
C THR A 185 -8.24 -2.59 -11.15
N HIS A 186 -8.39 -2.71 -9.82
CA HIS A 186 -8.86 -3.94 -9.17
C HIS A 186 -10.34 -4.25 -9.38
N VAL A 187 -11.23 -3.25 -9.32
CA VAL A 187 -12.66 -3.46 -9.55
C VAL A 187 -12.93 -3.93 -10.99
N ARG A 188 -12.10 -3.51 -11.96
CA ARG A 188 -12.21 -3.91 -13.36
C ARG A 188 -11.50 -5.25 -13.67
N ARG A 189 -10.27 -5.49 -13.18
CA ARG A 189 -9.52 -6.74 -13.45
C ARG A 189 -9.94 -7.92 -12.58
N GLY A 190 -10.25 -7.69 -11.30
CA GLY A 190 -10.68 -8.74 -10.38
C GLY A 190 -12.03 -9.35 -10.77
N LYS A 191 -12.98 -8.54 -11.25
CA LYS A 191 -14.24 -9.08 -11.77
C LYS A 191 -14.03 -10.00 -12.98
N SER A 192 -13.19 -9.61 -13.95
CA SER A 192 -12.96 -10.41 -15.16
C SER A 192 -12.26 -11.74 -14.86
N TYR A 193 -11.11 -11.71 -14.18
CA TYR A 193 -10.29 -12.91 -13.95
C TYR A 193 -10.99 -13.98 -13.09
N TYR A 194 -11.82 -13.56 -12.13
CA TYR A 194 -12.53 -14.48 -11.24
C TYR A 194 -13.88 -14.95 -11.79
N LEU A 195 -14.59 -14.13 -12.58
CA LEU A 195 -15.78 -14.61 -13.30
C LEU A 195 -15.40 -15.69 -14.32
N ASP A 196 -14.27 -15.54 -15.03
CA ASP A 196 -13.78 -16.54 -15.99
C ASP A 196 -13.41 -17.87 -15.31
N LYS A 197 -12.87 -17.86 -14.09
CA LYS A 197 -12.55 -19.09 -13.33
C LYS A 197 -13.76 -19.77 -12.69
N ILE A 198 -14.85 -19.04 -12.43
CA ILE A 198 -16.09 -19.62 -11.90
C ILE A 198 -16.87 -20.31 -13.03
N ILE A 199 -16.88 -19.73 -14.23
CA ILE A 199 -17.60 -20.29 -15.41
C ILE A 199 -16.91 -21.55 -15.97
N VAL A 200 -15.59 -21.70 -15.82
CA VAL A 200 -14.84 -22.87 -16.32
C VAL A 200 -14.93 -24.09 -15.40
N ASN A 201 -15.50 -23.95 -14.19
CA ASN A 201 -15.68 -25.05 -13.23
C ASN A 201 -17.16 -25.47 -13.04
N GLU A 202 -18.06 -25.05 -13.94
CA GLU A 202 -19.41 -25.63 -14.15
C GLU A 202 -19.42 -26.44 -15.45
#